data_AF-A0A3B1BAF8-F1
#
_entry.id   AF-A0A3B1BAF8-F1
#
_cell.length_a   1.000
_cell.length_b   1.000
_cell.length_c   1.000
_cell.angle_alpha   90.00
_cell.angle_beta   90.00
_cell.angle_gamma   90.00
#
_symmetry.space_group_name_H-M   'P 1'
#
loop_
_entity.id
_entity.type
_entity.pdbx_description
1 polymer ?
#
loop_
_entity_poly.entity_id
_entity_poly.type
_entity_poly.pdbx_seq_one_letter_code
_entity_poly.pdbx_strand_id
1 'polypeptide(L)' 'MQTKLTLRLEGSLIQQAKNYAKQHGKSLSQVVSDYFQILTQKEKRIKTPPITRSLIGVLESSHVEIDDYKRHLEEKFL' A
#
# COMPACT_ATOMS: atom_id res chain seq x y z
N MET A 1 17.57 3.04 -20.35
CA MET A 1 17.20 2.90 -21.78
C MET A 1 15.69 3.01 -21.89
N GLN A 2 15.15 3.77 -22.84
CA GLN A 2 13.70 3.88 -23.04
C GLN A 2 13.30 3.01 -24.23
N THR A 3 12.46 2.01 -23.99
CA THR A 3 11.92 1.12 -25.03
C THR A 3 10.47 1.46 -25.31
N LYS A 4 10.03 1.27 -26.56
CA LYS A 4 8.63 1.51 -26.96
C LYS A 4 7.82 0.24 -26.75
N LEU A 5 6.71 0.36 -26.03
CA LEU A 5 5.69 -0.67 -25.89
C LEU A 5 4.47 -0.28 -26.71
N THR A 6 4.05 -1.15 -27.63
CA THR A 6 2.84 -0.94 -28.45
C THR A 6 1.73 -1.85 -27.94
N LEU A 7 0.59 -1.27 -27.56
CA LEU A 7 -0.58 -1.99 -27.07
C LEU A 7 -1.71 -1.90 -28.10
N ARG A 8 -2.45 -2.99 -28.30
CA ARG A 8 -3.72 -2.99 -29.06
C ARG A 8 -4.86 -2.82 -28.08
N LEU A 9 -5.65 -1.77 -28.26
CA LEU A 9 -6.76 -1.38 -27.39
C LEU A 9 -7.89 -0.83 -28.26
N GLU A 10 -9.11 -0.88 -27.73
CA GLU A 10 -10.25 -0.25 -28.36
C GLU A 10 -10.06 1.27 -28.48
N GLY A 11 -10.49 1.84 -29.61
CA GLY A 11 -10.29 3.27 -29.89
C GLY A 11 -10.96 4.19 -28.86
N SER A 12 -12.15 3.80 -28.39
CA SER A 12 -12.89 4.51 -27.33
C SER A 12 -12.09 4.56 -26.03
N LEU A 13 -11.44 3.46 -25.65
CA LEU A 13 -10.61 3.36 -24.47
C LEU A 13 -9.35 4.24 -24.57
N ILE A 14 -8.72 4.29 -25.75
CA ILE A 14 -7.58 5.18 -25.99
C ILE A 14 -7.98 6.65 -25.78
N GLN A 15 -9.17 7.04 -26.24
CA GLN A 15 -9.64 8.42 -26.08
C GLN A 15 -9.93 8.76 -24.61
N GLN A 16 -10.59 7.87 -23.88
CA GLN A 16 -10.84 8.04 -22.45
C GLN A 16 -9.52 8.18 -21.67
N ALA A 17 -8.54 7.33 -21.94
CA ALA A 17 -7.24 7.37 -21.28
C ALA A 17 -6.46 8.66 -21.57
N LYS A 18 -6.52 9.16 -22.82
CA LYS A 18 -5.92 10.46 -23.18
C LYS A 18 -6.60 11.63 -22.46
N ASN A 19 -7.93 11.61 -22.35
CA ASN A 19 -8.68 12.64 -21.64
C ASN A 19 -8.30 12.67 -20.16
N TYR A 20 -8.25 11.50 -19.51
CA TYR A 20 -7.76 11.36 -18.14
C TYR A 20 -6.35 11.92 -17.97
N ALA A 21 -5.41 11.49 -18.82
CA ALA A 21 -4.03 11.95 -18.75
C ALA A 21 -3.92 13.49 -18.85
N LYS A 22 -4.67 14.10 -19.78
CA LYS A 22 -4.74 15.55 -19.96
C LYS A 22 -5.30 16.28 -18.74
N GLN A 23 -6.39 15.77 -18.17
CA GLN A 23 -7.00 16.36 -16.96
C GLN A 23 -6.04 16.34 -15.76
N HIS A 24 -5.18 15.32 -15.68
CA HIS A 24 -4.19 15.17 -14.63
C HIS A 24 -2.81 15.75 -14.98
N GLY A 25 -2.68 16.48 -16.10
CA GLY A 25 -1.40 17.10 -16.51
C GLY A 25 -0.29 16.09 -16.84
N LYS A 26 -0.65 14.84 -17.17
CA LYS A 26 0.28 13.75 -17.47
C LYS A 26 0.20 13.33 -18.93
N SER A 27 1.27 12.72 -19.44
CA SER A 27 1.21 12.00 -20.71
C SER A 27 0.59 10.61 -20.49
N LEU A 28 -0.02 10.04 -21.54
CA LEU A 28 -0.54 8.68 -21.46
C LEU A 28 0.57 7.66 -21.12
N SER A 29 1.76 7.87 -21.66
CA SER A 29 2.95 7.06 -21.34
C SER A 29 3.30 7.13 -19.85
N GLN A 30 3.21 8.30 -19.23
CA GLN A 30 3.45 8.46 -17.80
C GLN A 30 2.40 7.71 -16.97
N VAL A 31 1.13 7.82 -17.32
CA VAL A 31 0.04 7.10 -16.63
C VAL A 31 0.27 5.59 -16.66
N VAL A 32 0.63 5.05 -17.81
CA VAL A 32 0.91 3.61 -17.97
C VAL A 32 2.19 3.19 -17.23
N SER A 33 3.24 4.01 -17.27
CA SER A 33 4.47 3.75 -16.52
C SER A 33 4.22 3.73 -15.01
N ASP A 34 3.47 4.70 -14.47
CA ASP A 34 3.10 4.75 -13.06
C ASP A 34 2.33 3.48 -12.66
N TYR A 35 1.38 3.05 -13.50
CA TYR A 35 0.63 1.82 -13.27
C TYR A 35 1.54 0.57 -13.25
N PHE A 36 2.45 0.44 -14.22
CA PHE A 36 3.41 -0.65 -14.21
C PHE A 36 4.35 -0.63 -13.01
N GLN A 37 4.74 0.55 -12.50
CA GLN A 37 5.52 0.65 -11.27
C GLN A 37 4.76 0.13 -10.06
N ILE A 38 3.45 0.39 -9.97
CA ILE A 38 2.60 -0.15 -8.90
C ILE A 38 2.45 -1.67 -9.04
N LEU A 39 2.20 -2.17 -10.26
CA LEU A 39 2.07 -3.61 -10.50
C LEU A 39 3.35 -4.40 -10.24
N THR A 40 4.50 -3.79 -10.56
CA THR A 40 5.83 -4.44 -10.42
C THR A 40 6.52 -4.12 -9.11
N GLN A 41 5.93 -3.24 -8.28
CA GLN A 41 6.18 -3.25 -6.86
C GLN A 41 5.72 -4.60 -6.35
N LYS A 42 6.64 -5.58 -6.37
CA LYS A 42 6.62 -6.70 -5.43
C LYS A 42 6.20 -6.09 -4.12
N GLU A 43 5.17 -6.63 -3.49
CA GLU A 43 4.85 -6.33 -2.10
C GLU A 43 6.19 -6.19 -1.40
N LYS A 44 6.62 -4.95 -1.13
CA LYS A 44 7.66 -4.75 -0.15
C LYS A 44 6.95 -5.31 1.04
N ARG A 45 7.20 -6.59 1.38
CA ARG A 45 6.76 -7.18 2.64
C ARG A 45 7.02 -6.07 3.60
N ILE A 46 5.96 -5.44 4.08
CA ILE A 46 6.08 -4.22 4.87
C ILE A 46 6.96 -4.71 6.00
N LYS A 47 8.25 -4.33 5.96
CA LYS A 47 9.21 -4.86 6.92
C LYS A 47 8.69 -4.25 8.19
N THR A 48 8.08 -5.09 9.01
CA THR A 48 7.46 -4.65 10.24
C THR A 48 8.50 -3.78 10.93
N PRO A 49 8.19 -2.50 11.23
CA PRO A 49 9.17 -1.59 11.80
C PRO A 49 9.87 -2.27 12.98
N PRO A 50 11.18 -2.07 13.20
CA PRO A 50 11.94 -2.86 14.19
C PRO A 50 11.27 -2.94 15.55
N ILE A 51 10.65 -1.83 15.98
CA ILE A 51 9.87 -1.74 17.22
C ILE A 51 8.65 -2.66 17.16
N THR A 52 7.80 -2.54 16.13
CA THR A 52 6.63 -3.40 15.96
C THR A 52 7.02 -4.87 15.87
N ARG A 53 8.12 -5.20 15.19
CA ARG A 53 8.62 -6.58 15.11
C ARG A 53 9.05 -7.13 16.47
N SER A 54 9.60 -6.29 17.35
CA SER A 54 9.98 -6.69 18.71
C SER A 54 8.78 -6.91 19.64
N LEU A 55 7.62 -6.34 19.31
CA LEU A 55 6.39 -6.45 20.12
C LEU A 55 5.49 -7.61 19.69
N ILE A 56 5.56 -8.04 18.42
CA ILE A 56 4.80 -9.19 17.92
C ILE A 56 5.22 -10.47 18.67
N GLY A 57 4.26 -11.19 19.23
CA GLY A 57 4.48 -12.46 19.93
C GLY A 57 4.83 -12.33 21.41
N VAL A 58 5.10 -11.13 21.93
CA VAL A 58 5.47 -10.92 23.35
C VAL A 58 4.36 -11.39 24.31
N LEU A 59 3.10 -11.25 23.89
CA LEU A 59 1.95 -11.66 24.70
C LEU A 59 1.50 -13.11 24.44
N GLU A 60 2.07 -13.80 23.45
CA GLU A 60 1.62 -15.13 23.03
C GLU A 60 1.83 -16.21 24.10
N SER A 61 2.86 -16.03 24.95
CA SER A 61 3.14 -16.91 26.10
C SER A 61 2.59 -16.35 27.42
N SER A 62 1.93 -15.20 27.40
CA SER A 62 1.40 -14.56 28.60
C SER A 62 -0.10 -14.86 28.73
N HIS A 63 -0.55 -15.23 29.93
CA HIS A 63 -1.97 -15.42 30.22
C HIS A 63 -2.61 -14.06 30.54
N VAL A 64 -2.45 -13.09 29.65
CA VAL A 64 -2.97 -11.74 29.83
C VAL A 64 -4.27 -11.63 29.05
N GLU A 65 -5.35 -11.39 29.78
CA GLU A 65 -6.66 -11.19 29.20
C GLU A 65 -6.98 -9.70 29.04
N ILE A 66 -8.01 -9.40 28.25
CA ILE A 66 -8.47 -8.03 28.04
C ILE A 66 -8.89 -7.37 29.36
N ASP A 67 -9.41 -8.14 30.31
CA ASP A 67 -9.85 -7.63 31.60
C ASP A 67 -8.69 -7.26 32.53
N ASP A 68 -7.52 -7.89 32.37
CA ASP A 68 -6.29 -7.47 33.07
C ASP A 68 -5.84 -6.08 32.61
N TYR A 69 -5.97 -5.81 31.31
CA TYR A 69 -5.67 -4.49 30.75
C TYR A 69 -6.65 -3.41 31.25
N LYS A 70 -7.94 -3.71 31.31
CA LYS A 70 -8.95 -2.76 31.83
C LYS A 70 -8.68 -2.43 33.30
N ARG A 71 -8.40 -3.45 34.13
CA ARG A 71 -8.06 -3.25 35.54
C ARG A 71 -6.81 -2.40 35.72
N HIS A 72 -5.77 -2.64 34.91
CA HIS A 72 -4.58 -1.80 34.90
C HIS A 72 -4.90 -0.33 34.56
N LEU A 73 -5.79 -0.07 33.59
CA LEU A 73 -6.20 1.29 33.25
C LEU A 73 -6.97 1.96 34.39
N GLU A 74 -7.84 1.21 35.09
CA GLU A 74 -8.55 1.71 36.27
C GLU A 74 -7.55 2.09 37.36
N GLU A 75 -6.66 1.20 37.78
CA GLU A 75 -5.65 1.47 38.82
C GLU A 75 -4.68 2.61 38.47
N LYS A 76 -4.41 2.81 37.18
CA LYS A 76 -3.45 3.82 36.73
C LYS A 76 -4.04 5.22 36.65
N PHE A 77 -5.34 5.33 36.41
CA PHE A 77 -5.99 6.61 36.08
C PHE A 77 -7.17 6.97 36.99
N LEU A 78 -7.70 6.05 37.80
CA LEU A 78 -8.73 6.26 38.82
C LEU A 78 -8.19 5.95 40.22
#